data_AF-A0A2V8KSQ8-F1
#
_entry.id   AF-A0A2V8KSQ8-F1
#
_cell.length_a   1.000
_cell.length_b   1.000
_cell.length_c   1.000
_cell.angle_alpha   90.00
_cell.angle_beta   90.00
_cell.angle_gamma   90.00
#
_symmetry.space_group_name_H-M   'P 1'
#
loop_
_entity.id
_entity.type
_entity.pdbx_description
1 polymer ?
#
loop_
_entity_poly.entity_id
_entity_poly.type
_entity_poly.pdbx_seq_one_letter_code
_entity_poly.pdbx_strand_id
1 'polypeptide(L)'
;MSSPAPNTTAAAVSTSAVTSTTPAAPASTATTAPAATTTKKPASLKAVTGFGKLDANALVNTAQLVAKGIGGNPQYFGNPPVDPEALKASATTLSAAILAAMDGGKSAKTIREKQRKMVIQDLKLLAVYVQNVSNDDPAIFAASGFTAKPTGKSAPQPVGAPTFRSLDFGVNSGQIVVSVKAQPGAKSYFIRYAVMAGATPGAWTTIAAASIQKPITISGLTPTTIYGFQVQALGALGYSDWSAITTIICI
;
A
#
# COMPACT_ATOMS: atom_id res chain seq x y z
N MET A 1 20.18 -6.33 86.53
CA MET A 1 21.03 -7.51 86.82
C MET A 1 21.32 -8.14 85.47
N SER A 2 22.40 -7.73 84.83
CA SER A 2 23.70 -8.44 84.78
C SER A 2 23.79 -9.31 83.51
N SER A 3 24.69 -8.90 82.61
CA SER A 3 25.47 -9.76 81.68
C SER A 3 26.01 -11.03 82.38
N PRO A 4 26.59 -12.06 81.69
CA PRO A 4 27.25 -12.04 80.37
C PRO A 4 27.10 -13.35 79.51
N ALA A 5 27.73 -13.36 78.33
CA ALA A 5 28.20 -14.59 77.62
C ALA A 5 29.39 -15.23 78.39
N PRO A 6 29.93 -16.43 78.07
CA PRO A 6 30.87 -16.57 76.92
C PRO A 6 31.14 -18.00 76.35
N ASN A 7 31.92 -18.03 75.25
CA ASN A 7 32.95 -19.01 74.85
C ASN A 7 32.57 -20.47 74.55
N THR A 8 33.19 -21.15 73.57
CA THR A 8 34.62 -21.49 73.59
C THR A 8 35.11 -22.04 72.22
N THR A 9 36.27 -21.53 71.74
CA THR A 9 37.39 -22.20 71.01
C THR A 9 37.12 -22.83 69.63
N ALA A 10 37.69 -22.39 68.49
CA ALA A 10 39.05 -22.06 68.02
C ALA A 10 39.80 -23.22 67.33
N ALA A 11 40.62 -22.80 66.32
CA ALA A 11 41.58 -23.52 65.45
C ALA A 11 41.02 -23.94 64.06
N ALA A 12 41.32 -23.25 62.94
CA ALA A 12 42.61 -23.09 62.22
C ALA A 12 43.12 -24.43 61.64
N VAL A 13 43.56 -24.61 60.38
CA VAL A 13 43.95 -23.71 59.29
C VAL A 13 44.05 -24.53 57.98
N SER A 14 43.61 -23.91 56.89
CA SER A 14 44.09 -23.93 55.48
C SER A 14 44.64 -25.18 54.79
N THR A 15 44.08 -25.47 53.61
CA THR A 15 44.79 -25.21 52.33
C THR A 15 43.81 -25.15 51.15
N SER A 16 43.93 -24.07 50.38
CA SER A 16 43.03 -23.61 49.32
C SER A 16 43.55 -24.00 47.93
N ALA A 17 42.64 -24.12 46.94
CA ALA A 17 42.84 -23.77 45.52
C ALA A 17 41.70 -24.36 44.65
N VAL A 18 40.98 -23.71 43.73
CA VAL A 18 40.85 -22.32 43.24
C VAL A 18 39.48 -22.25 42.54
N THR A 19 38.59 -21.34 42.95
CA THR A 19 37.50 -20.82 42.10
C THR A 19 37.52 -19.30 42.21
N SER A 20 37.96 -18.63 41.16
CA SER A 20 38.02 -17.17 41.10
C SER A 20 36.66 -16.58 40.70
N THR A 21 35.92 -16.08 41.68
CA THR A 21 34.96 -14.98 41.54
C THR A 21 35.68 -13.67 41.89
N THR A 22 35.46 -12.58 41.16
CA THR A 22 36.09 -11.25 41.38
C THR A 22 35.08 -10.18 40.86
N PRO A 23 35.01 -8.95 41.43
CA PRO A 23 33.95 -8.52 42.33
C PRO A 23 33.27 -7.21 41.85
N ALA A 24 32.34 -6.70 42.66
CA ALA A 24 31.64 -5.44 42.45
C ALA A 24 32.42 -4.17 42.87
N ALA A 25 31.96 -3.04 42.29
CA ALA A 25 32.12 -1.60 42.63
C ALA A 25 33.17 -0.80 41.80
N PRO A 26 32.98 0.53 41.52
CA PRO A 26 31.96 1.46 42.05
C PRO A 26 31.16 2.26 40.98
N ALA A 27 30.16 3.00 41.46
CA ALA A 27 29.28 3.88 40.72
C ALA A 27 30.01 5.06 40.06
N SER A 28 29.65 5.37 38.81
CA SER A 28 29.91 6.66 38.17
C SER A 28 28.63 7.12 37.47
N THR A 29 28.09 8.23 37.95
CA THR A 29 26.91 8.93 37.43
C THR A 29 27.22 9.50 36.05
N ALA A 30 26.75 8.84 34.99
CA ALA A 30 26.66 9.42 33.66
C ALA A 30 25.19 9.73 33.37
N THR A 31 24.82 11.00 33.57
CA THR A 31 23.60 11.61 33.05
C THR A 31 23.52 11.36 31.55
N THR A 32 22.76 10.35 31.14
CA THR A 32 22.40 10.14 29.74
C THR A 32 21.24 11.08 29.45
N ALA A 33 21.55 12.14 28.68
CA ALA A 33 20.56 13.00 28.07
C ALA A 33 19.48 12.16 27.35
N PRO A 34 18.19 12.55 27.40
CA PRO A 34 17.15 11.77 26.74
C PRO A 34 17.46 11.70 25.25
N ALA A 35 17.57 10.46 24.76
CA ALA A 35 17.70 10.17 23.34
C ALA A 35 16.59 10.92 22.60
N ALA A 36 16.99 11.81 21.71
CA ALA A 36 16.08 12.45 20.77
C ALA A 36 15.38 11.34 19.97
N THR A 37 14.15 11.04 20.35
CA THR A 37 13.24 10.21 19.57
C THR A 37 13.12 10.89 18.21
N THR A 38 13.83 10.37 17.21
CA THR A 38 13.58 10.74 15.82
C THR A 38 12.24 10.10 15.46
N THR A 39 11.16 10.76 15.88
CA THR A 39 9.81 10.46 15.41
C THR A 39 9.85 10.65 13.91
N LYS A 40 9.95 9.55 13.17
CA LYS A 40 9.65 9.48 11.74
C LYS A 40 8.33 10.22 11.56
N LYS A 41 8.37 11.40 10.93
CA LYS A 41 7.21 12.25 10.66
C LYS A 41 6.04 11.35 10.26
N PRO A 42 4.95 11.28 11.04
CA PRO A 42 3.82 10.43 10.69
C PRO A 42 3.34 10.83 9.29
N ALA A 43 2.88 9.83 8.53
CA ALA A 43 2.50 10.05 7.14
C ALA A 43 1.41 11.13 7.09
N SER A 44 1.72 12.26 6.43
CA SER A 44 0.82 13.42 6.38
C SER A 44 -0.60 12.98 6.00
N LEU A 45 -1.58 13.17 6.89
CA LEU A 45 -2.98 12.91 6.58
C LEU A 45 -3.38 13.84 5.43
N LYS A 46 -3.74 13.27 4.27
CA LYS A 46 -4.16 14.04 3.10
C LYS A 46 -5.63 13.77 2.82
N ALA A 47 -6.41 14.80 2.54
CA ALA A 47 -7.77 14.62 2.07
C ALA A 47 -7.79 14.04 0.65
N VAL A 48 -8.84 13.30 0.32
CA VAL A 48 -9.11 12.87 -1.06
C VAL A 48 -9.51 14.10 -1.89
N THR A 49 -8.60 14.62 -2.73
CA THR A 49 -8.84 15.83 -3.56
C THR A 49 -9.35 15.54 -4.97
N GLY A 50 -9.75 14.29 -5.23
CA GLY A 50 -10.26 13.81 -6.53
C GLY A 50 -11.64 14.33 -6.93
N PHE A 51 -12.08 15.48 -6.40
CA PHE A 51 -13.45 15.99 -6.52
C PHE A 51 -13.92 16.20 -7.96
N GLY A 52 -12.99 16.44 -8.89
CA GLY A 52 -13.33 16.60 -10.31
C GLY A 52 -13.90 15.34 -10.97
N LYS A 53 -13.58 14.14 -10.45
CA LYS A 53 -14.07 12.86 -10.97
C LYS A 53 -15.36 12.38 -10.31
N LEU A 54 -15.82 13.06 -9.26
CA LEU A 54 -17.07 12.70 -8.58
C LEU A 54 -18.28 12.98 -9.47
N ASP A 55 -19.33 12.17 -9.29
CA ASP A 55 -20.64 12.51 -9.82
C ASP A 55 -21.16 13.83 -9.20
N ALA A 56 -22.04 14.54 -9.90
CA ALA A 56 -22.55 15.84 -9.45
C ALA A 56 -23.30 15.74 -8.11
N ASN A 57 -24.08 14.69 -7.87
CA ASN A 57 -24.77 14.48 -6.60
C ASN A 57 -23.78 14.10 -5.49
N ALA A 58 -22.79 13.27 -5.79
CA ALA A 58 -21.73 12.92 -4.85
C ALA A 58 -20.91 14.16 -4.43
N LEU A 59 -20.65 15.08 -5.36
CA LEU A 59 -19.98 16.35 -5.09
C LEU A 59 -20.80 17.25 -4.14
N VAL A 60 -22.12 17.37 -4.38
CA VAL A 60 -23.04 18.13 -3.49
C VAL A 60 -23.03 17.55 -2.08
N ASN A 61 -23.20 16.22 -1.94
CA ASN A 61 -23.18 15.56 -0.64
C ASN A 61 -21.84 15.77 0.09
N THR A 62 -20.72 15.66 -0.63
CA THR A 62 -19.40 15.91 -0.07
C THR A 62 -19.26 17.36 0.41
N ALA A 63 -19.71 18.34 -0.38
CA ALA A 63 -19.68 19.75 -0.01
C ALA A 63 -20.53 20.06 1.22
N GLN A 64 -21.73 19.47 1.33
CA GLN A 64 -22.60 19.62 2.50
C GLN A 64 -22.02 18.98 3.76
N LEU A 65 -21.41 17.79 3.63
CA LEU A 65 -20.73 17.12 4.75
C LEU A 65 -19.54 17.94 5.25
N VAL A 66 -18.72 18.46 4.34
CA VAL A 66 -17.57 19.31 4.69
C VAL A 66 -18.02 20.63 5.31
N ALA A 67 -19.04 21.29 4.75
CA ALA A 67 -19.61 22.51 5.32
C ALA A 67 -20.13 22.27 6.75
N LYS A 68 -20.85 21.16 6.97
CA LYS A 68 -21.34 20.76 8.30
C LYS A 68 -20.19 20.42 9.26
N GLY A 69 -19.17 19.71 8.79
CA GLY A 69 -18.01 19.33 9.59
C GLY A 69 -17.21 20.54 10.04
N ILE A 70 -16.85 21.42 9.11
CA ILE A 70 -16.07 22.64 9.39
C ILE A 70 -16.89 23.63 10.23
N GLY A 71 -18.15 23.91 9.85
CA GLY A 71 -19.01 24.84 10.59
C GLY A 71 -19.47 24.32 11.96
N GLY A 72 -19.60 22.99 12.12
CA GLY A 72 -19.96 22.35 13.38
C GLY A 72 -18.81 22.22 14.37
N ASN A 73 -17.58 22.54 13.97
CA ASN A 73 -16.39 22.37 14.79
C ASN A 73 -15.52 23.65 14.87
N PRO A 74 -16.08 24.78 15.35
CA PRO A 74 -15.38 26.06 15.38
C PRO A 74 -14.15 26.05 16.29
N GLN A 75 -14.08 25.16 17.30
CA GLN A 75 -12.90 25.03 18.16
C GLN A 75 -11.64 24.59 17.41
N TYR A 76 -11.81 23.88 16.29
CA TYR A 76 -10.71 23.43 15.44
C TYR A 76 -10.57 24.34 14.21
N PHE A 77 -11.69 24.76 13.61
CA PHE A 77 -11.73 25.49 12.34
C PHE A 77 -12.22 26.93 12.50
N GLY A 78 -11.59 27.69 13.40
CA GLY A 78 -12.06 29.04 13.75
C GLY A 78 -11.93 30.11 12.65
N ASN A 79 -11.14 29.88 11.60
CA ASN A 79 -10.98 30.85 10.51
C ASN A 79 -10.77 30.15 9.15
N PRO A 80 -11.81 29.52 8.60
CA PRO A 80 -11.71 28.80 7.34
C PRO A 80 -11.60 29.81 6.18
N PRO A 81 -10.78 29.51 5.15
CA PRO A 81 -10.62 30.38 3.99
C PRO A 81 -11.87 30.47 3.10
N VAL A 82 -12.82 29.55 3.27
CA VAL A 82 -14.14 29.58 2.65
C VAL A 82 -15.17 29.48 3.76
N ASP A 83 -16.14 30.38 3.76
CA ASP A 83 -17.25 30.35 4.70
C ASP A 83 -18.09 29.07 4.50
N PRO A 84 -18.31 28.24 5.55
CA PRO A 84 -19.10 27.02 5.45
C PRO A 84 -20.55 27.28 5.00
N GLU A 85 -21.15 28.41 5.35
CA GLU A 85 -22.50 28.76 4.90
C GLU A 85 -22.52 29.12 3.39
N ALA A 86 -21.53 29.88 2.91
CA ALA A 86 -21.34 30.12 1.48
C ALA A 86 -21.12 28.82 0.67
N LEU A 87 -20.36 27.85 1.20
CA LEU A 87 -20.17 26.54 0.57
C LEU A 87 -21.50 25.75 0.51
N LYS A 88 -22.30 25.79 1.57
CA LYS A 88 -23.60 25.14 1.65
C LYS A 88 -24.62 25.75 0.68
N ALA A 89 -24.64 27.08 0.56
CA ALA A 89 -25.43 27.79 -0.44
C ALA A 89 -25.00 27.42 -1.87
N SER A 90 -23.70 27.31 -2.10
CA SER A 90 -23.11 26.88 -3.37
C SER A 90 -23.47 25.44 -3.75
N ALA A 91 -23.48 24.52 -2.78
CA ALA A 91 -23.92 23.14 -2.96
C ALA A 91 -25.42 23.05 -3.25
N THR A 92 -26.23 23.88 -2.60
CA THR A 92 -27.69 23.95 -2.84
C THR A 92 -27.99 24.48 -4.24
N THR A 93 -27.29 25.52 -4.69
CA THR A 93 -27.38 26.04 -6.07
C THR A 93 -26.97 24.99 -7.09
N LEU A 94 -25.90 24.23 -6.83
CA LEU A 94 -25.48 23.12 -7.69
C LEU A 94 -26.57 22.04 -7.77
N SER A 95 -27.19 21.68 -6.64
CA SER A 95 -28.26 20.69 -6.60
C SER A 95 -29.50 21.11 -7.42
N ALA A 96 -29.91 22.39 -7.34
CA ALA A 96 -30.99 22.94 -8.14
C ALA A 96 -30.64 22.95 -9.65
N ALA A 97 -29.40 23.30 -9.99
CA ALA A 97 -28.92 23.26 -11.37
C ALA A 97 -28.78 21.81 -11.91
N ILE A 98 -28.59 20.82 -11.03
CA ILE A 98 -28.65 19.40 -11.42
C ILE A 98 -30.07 19.06 -11.85
N LEU A 99 -31.08 19.38 -11.04
CA LEU A 99 -32.48 19.13 -11.37
C LEU A 99 -32.89 19.84 -12.66
N ALA A 100 -32.66 21.16 -12.77
CA ALA A 100 -33.07 21.94 -13.94
C ALA A 100 -32.37 21.55 -15.26
N ALA A 101 -31.19 20.92 -15.20
CA ALA A 101 -30.53 20.40 -16.40
C ALA A 101 -31.00 19.00 -16.80
N MET A 102 -31.82 18.32 -15.99
CA MET A 102 -32.58 17.14 -16.44
C MET A 102 -33.65 17.54 -17.45
N ASP A 103 -34.26 18.72 -17.29
CA ASP A 103 -35.25 19.30 -18.23
C ASP A 103 -34.63 19.80 -19.56
N GLY A 104 -33.33 19.57 -19.79
CA GLY A 104 -32.66 19.85 -21.06
C GLY A 104 -32.22 21.30 -21.29
N GLY A 105 -32.45 22.22 -20.35
CA GLY A 105 -32.08 23.64 -20.48
C GLY A 105 -30.58 23.89 -20.65
N LYS A 106 -30.17 24.52 -21.76
CA LYS A 106 -28.76 24.86 -22.04
C LYS A 106 -28.16 25.80 -21.00
N SER A 107 -28.95 26.74 -20.48
CA SER A 107 -28.57 27.63 -19.37
C SER A 107 -28.29 26.86 -18.07
N ALA A 108 -29.13 25.88 -17.73
CA ALA A 108 -28.95 25.05 -16.54
C ALA A 108 -27.67 24.21 -16.59
N LYS A 109 -27.30 23.69 -17.77
CA LYS A 109 -26.02 22.98 -17.96
C LYS A 109 -24.81 23.89 -17.73
N THR A 110 -24.85 25.11 -18.25
CA THR A 110 -23.77 26.11 -18.03
C THR A 110 -23.66 26.51 -16.56
N ILE A 111 -24.79 26.73 -15.88
CA ILE A 111 -24.82 27.05 -14.44
C ILE A 111 -24.25 25.87 -13.63
N ARG A 112 -24.67 24.64 -13.94
CA ARG A 112 -24.15 23.42 -13.30
C ARG A 112 -22.64 23.31 -13.42
N GLU A 113 -22.08 23.51 -14.61
CA GLU A 113 -20.63 23.40 -14.83
C GLU A 113 -19.84 24.53 -14.14
N LYS A 114 -20.36 25.76 -14.18
CA LYS A 114 -19.78 26.90 -13.44
C LYS A 114 -19.75 26.61 -11.94
N GLN A 115 -20.89 26.17 -11.39
CA GLN A 115 -21.02 25.91 -9.97
C GLN A 115 -20.18 24.71 -9.51
N ARG A 116 -20.10 23.67 -10.35
CA ARG A 116 -19.22 22.51 -10.13
C ARG A 116 -17.76 22.94 -9.98
N LYS A 117 -17.26 23.82 -10.85
CA LYS A 117 -15.89 24.34 -10.77
C LYS A 117 -15.64 25.12 -9.48
N MET A 118 -16.57 25.99 -9.09
CA MET A 118 -16.48 26.76 -7.85
C MET A 118 -16.41 25.85 -6.62
N VAL A 119 -17.37 24.92 -6.49
CA VAL A 119 -17.40 23.96 -5.36
C VAL A 119 -16.13 23.11 -5.30
N ILE A 120 -15.57 22.68 -6.45
CA ILE A 120 -14.30 21.94 -6.47
C ILE A 120 -13.13 22.81 -5.98
N GLN A 121 -13.09 24.08 -6.38
CA GLN A 121 -12.03 25.00 -5.95
C GLN A 121 -12.11 25.26 -4.43
N ASP A 122 -13.31 25.51 -3.93
CA ASP A 122 -13.58 25.74 -2.50
C ASP A 122 -13.21 24.51 -1.66
N LEU A 123 -13.63 23.32 -2.10
CA LEU A 123 -13.28 22.05 -1.46
C LEU A 123 -11.78 21.78 -1.44
N LYS A 124 -11.05 22.14 -2.51
CA LYS A 124 -9.58 22.00 -2.54
C LYS A 124 -8.90 22.94 -1.56
N LEU A 125 -9.37 24.19 -1.48
CA LEU A 125 -8.82 25.18 -0.57
C LEU A 125 -9.05 24.78 0.89
N LEU A 126 -10.29 24.35 1.21
CA LEU A 126 -10.63 23.82 2.53
C LEU A 126 -9.87 22.53 2.85
N ALA A 127 -9.65 21.65 1.88
CA ALA A 127 -8.86 20.44 2.07
C ALA A 127 -7.43 20.76 2.50
N VAL A 128 -6.80 21.79 1.93
CA VAL A 128 -5.45 22.23 2.32
C VAL A 128 -5.48 22.86 3.72
N TYR A 129 -6.48 23.70 3.99
CA TYR A 129 -6.67 24.29 5.32
C TYR A 129 -6.82 23.24 6.42
N VAL A 130 -7.72 22.27 6.23
CA VAL A 130 -7.95 21.19 7.19
C VAL A 130 -6.69 20.36 7.39
N GLN A 131 -5.95 20.04 6.32
CA GLN A 131 -4.67 19.31 6.45
C GLN A 131 -3.67 20.08 7.33
N ASN A 132 -3.61 21.40 7.21
CA ASN A 132 -2.73 22.24 8.01
C ASN A 132 -3.20 22.35 9.47
N VAL A 133 -4.50 22.52 9.69
CA VAL A 133 -5.09 22.63 11.04
C VAL A 133 -5.01 21.31 11.80
N SER A 134 -5.23 20.19 11.11
CA SER A 134 -5.31 18.87 11.75
C SER A 134 -3.98 18.38 12.30
N ASN A 135 -2.82 18.90 11.86
CA ASN A 135 -1.49 18.51 12.36
C ASN A 135 -1.29 16.98 12.54
N ASP A 136 -1.77 16.19 11.59
CA ASP A 136 -1.76 14.72 11.61
C ASP A 136 -2.60 14.04 12.73
N ASP A 137 -3.48 14.79 13.39
CA ASP A 137 -4.49 14.26 14.31
C ASP A 137 -5.70 13.71 13.53
N PRO A 138 -5.96 12.39 13.56
CA PRO A 138 -7.07 11.78 12.84
C PRO A 138 -8.45 12.18 13.38
N ALA A 139 -8.56 12.57 14.65
CA ALA A 139 -9.83 13.00 15.25
C ALA A 139 -10.22 14.39 14.76
N ILE A 140 -9.27 15.33 14.73
CA ILE A 140 -9.48 16.68 14.16
C ILE A 140 -9.76 16.57 12.66
N PHE A 141 -9.03 15.71 11.95
CA PHE A 141 -9.26 15.49 10.53
C PHE A 141 -10.65 14.91 10.26
N ALA A 142 -11.11 13.92 11.04
CA ALA A 142 -12.44 13.33 10.89
C ALA A 142 -13.57 14.35 11.16
N ALA A 143 -13.35 15.28 12.10
CA ALA A 143 -14.31 16.33 12.43
C ALA A 143 -14.60 17.28 11.25
N SER A 144 -13.66 17.44 10.31
CA SER A 144 -13.84 18.27 9.11
C SER A 144 -14.83 17.71 8.08
N GLY A 145 -15.17 16.43 8.16
CA GLY A 145 -15.99 15.73 7.16
C GLY A 145 -15.23 15.31 5.89
N PHE A 146 -13.91 15.56 5.79
CA PHE A 146 -13.09 15.03 4.71
C PHE A 146 -12.76 13.55 4.91
N THR A 147 -12.73 12.80 3.80
CA THR A 147 -12.20 11.42 3.80
C THR A 147 -10.68 11.44 3.69
N ALA A 148 -10.00 10.75 4.61
CA ALA A 148 -8.56 10.61 4.57
C ALA A 148 -8.15 9.72 3.40
N LYS A 149 -7.14 10.14 2.64
CA LYS A 149 -6.52 9.34 1.60
C LYS A 149 -5.80 8.17 2.28
N PRO A 150 -6.01 6.93 1.83
CA PRO A 150 -5.29 5.79 2.38
C PRO A 150 -3.77 6.03 2.29
N THR A 151 -3.12 6.19 3.44
CA THR A 151 -1.67 6.33 3.58
C THR A 151 -1.06 4.97 3.90
N GLY A 152 -1.19 4.04 2.96
CA GLY A 152 -0.57 2.73 3.07
C GLY A 152 -0.25 2.19 1.69
N LYS A 153 1.02 1.81 1.47
CA LYS A 153 1.28 0.74 0.50
C LYS A 153 0.63 -0.49 1.14
N SER A 154 -0.33 -1.11 0.45
CA SER A 154 -0.90 -2.37 0.94
C SER A 154 0.26 -3.32 1.26
N ALA A 155 0.17 -4.02 2.40
CA ALA A 155 1.19 -4.98 2.78
C ALA A 155 1.43 -5.94 1.59
N PRO A 156 2.68 -6.31 1.30
CA PRO A 156 2.99 -7.26 0.24
C PRO A 156 2.07 -8.48 0.36
N GLN A 157 1.31 -8.78 -0.69
CA GLN A 157 0.50 -10.00 -0.75
C GLN A 157 1.30 -11.09 -1.46
N PRO A 158 1.09 -12.38 -1.13
CA PRO A 158 1.64 -13.48 -1.90
C PRO A 158 1.17 -13.38 -3.36
N VAL A 159 2.04 -13.68 -4.30
CA VAL A 159 1.69 -13.66 -5.73
C VAL A 159 1.10 -15.01 -6.09
N GLY A 160 -0.07 -14.98 -6.73
CA GLY A 160 -0.72 -16.20 -7.22
C GLY A 160 0.04 -16.85 -8.38
N ALA A 161 -0.19 -18.14 -8.60
CA ALA A 161 0.38 -18.86 -9.73
C ALA A 161 -0.07 -18.21 -11.05
N PRO A 162 0.87 -17.78 -11.93
CA PRO A 162 0.52 -17.22 -13.23
C PRO A 162 -0.04 -18.27 -14.18
N THR A 163 -0.69 -17.82 -15.25
CA THR A 163 -1.21 -18.69 -16.32
C THR A 163 -0.75 -18.17 -17.67
N PHE A 164 -0.66 -19.05 -18.66
CA PHE A 164 -0.48 -18.63 -20.05
C PHE A 164 -1.74 -17.94 -20.56
N ARG A 165 -1.54 -16.80 -21.23
CA ARG A 165 -2.57 -16.15 -22.03
C ARG A 165 -2.70 -16.84 -23.38
N SER A 166 -1.57 -17.20 -23.99
CA SER A 166 -1.50 -17.95 -25.24
C SER A 166 -0.12 -18.60 -25.39
N LEU A 167 -0.09 -19.72 -26.11
CA LEU A 167 1.12 -20.34 -26.65
C LEU A 167 0.89 -20.45 -28.16
N ASP A 168 1.67 -19.71 -28.94
CA ASP A 168 1.50 -19.60 -30.39
C ASP A 168 2.78 -20.05 -31.11
N PHE A 169 2.66 -20.40 -32.39
CA PHE A 169 3.83 -20.67 -33.22
C PHE A 169 4.57 -19.38 -33.56
N GLY A 170 5.89 -19.44 -33.59
CA GLY A 170 6.71 -18.33 -34.05
C GLY A 170 6.70 -18.18 -35.57
N VAL A 171 7.40 -17.14 -36.05
CA VAL A 171 7.49 -16.83 -37.48
C VAL A 171 8.27 -17.91 -38.24
N ASN A 172 9.22 -18.58 -37.57
CA ASN A 172 10.03 -19.64 -38.14
C ASN A 172 9.80 -20.97 -37.42
N SER A 173 10.04 -22.08 -38.12
CA SER A 173 10.07 -23.41 -37.51
C SER A 173 11.07 -23.46 -36.35
N GLY A 174 10.72 -24.20 -35.29
CA GLY A 174 11.53 -24.25 -34.07
C GLY A 174 11.35 -23.05 -33.14
N GLN A 175 10.29 -22.24 -33.33
CA GLN A 175 9.97 -21.09 -32.50
C GLN A 175 8.56 -21.19 -31.89
N ILE A 176 8.45 -20.87 -30.60
CA ILE A 176 7.19 -20.77 -29.88
C ILE A 176 7.12 -19.40 -29.21
N VAL A 177 6.00 -18.70 -29.42
CA VAL A 177 5.71 -17.39 -28.84
C VAL A 177 4.84 -17.60 -27.60
N VAL A 178 5.41 -17.25 -26.45
CA VAL A 178 4.80 -17.44 -25.14
C VAL A 178 4.23 -16.13 -24.64
N SER A 179 2.92 -16.09 -24.43
CA SER A 179 2.23 -14.97 -23.81
C SER A 179 1.72 -15.35 -22.43
N VAL A 180 2.15 -14.64 -21.39
CA VAL A 180 1.75 -14.90 -19.99
C VAL A 180 0.76 -13.85 -19.52
N LYS A 181 -0.22 -14.23 -18.69
CA LYS A 181 -1.12 -13.28 -18.04
C LYS A 181 -0.44 -12.66 -16.82
N ALA A 182 -0.32 -11.33 -16.81
CA ALA A 182 0.26 -10.60 -15.69
C ALA A 182 -0.51 -10.81 -14.39
N GLN A 183 0.21 -11.13 -13.32
CA GLN A 183 -0.31 -11.25 -11.96
C GLN A 183 -0.06 -9.96 -11.16
N PRO A 184 -1.06 -9.45 -10.42
CA PRO A 184 -0.87 -8.33 -9.50
C PRO A 184 0.21 -8.64 -8.46
N GLY A 185 1.15 -7.72 -8.27
CA GLY A 185 2.24 -7.87 -7.29
C GLY A 185 3.46 -8.67 -7.77
N ALA A 186 3.42 -9.26 -8.97
CA ALA A 186 4.59 -9.89 -9.59
C ALA A 186 5.60 -8.86 -10.09
N LYS A 187 6.89 -9.11 -9.81
CA LYS A 187 8.03 -8.29 -10.24
C LYS A 187 8.75 -8.88 -11.46
N SER A 188 8.86 -10.21 -11.51
CA SER A 188 9.46 -10.94 -12.63
C SER A 188 8.81 -12.32 -12.76
N TYR A 189 9.10 -13.00 -13.85
CA TYR A 189 8.56 -14.32 -14.17
C TYR A 189 9.68 -15.27 -14.57
N PHE A 190 9.44 -16.55 -14.35
CA PHE A 190 10.28 -17.64 -14.82
C PHE A 190 9.41 -18.55 -15.67
N ILE A 191 9.82 -18.79 -16.90
CA ILE A 191 9.16 -19.73 -17.81
C ILE A 191 10.08 -20.93 -17.93
N ARG A 192 9.55 -22.12 -17.71
CA ARG A 192 10.29 -23.36 -17.96
C ARG A 192 9.59 -24.20 -19.01
N TYR A 193 10.38 -24.90 -19.80
CA TYR A 193 9.91 -25.80 -20.83
C TYR A 193 10.70 -27.11 -20.85
N ALA A 194 10.03 -28.19 -21.24
CA ALA A 194 10.61 -29.52 -21.36
C ALA A 194 9.96 -30.28 -22.52
N VAL A 195 10.69 -31.21 -23.12
CA VAL A 195 10.12 -32.18 -24.07
C VAL A 195 9.17 -33.11 -23.32
N MET A 196 7.99 -33.37 -23.88
CA MET A 196 6.97 -34.22 -23.30
C MET A 196 7.03 -35.62 -23.91
N ALA A 197 7.15 -36.65 -23.06
CA ALA A 197 6.94 -38.04 -23.42
C ALA A 197 5.56 -38.49 -22.91
N GLY A 198 4.52 -38.22 -23.69
CA GLY A 198 3.14 -38.37 -23.22
C GLY A 198 2.80 -37.34 -22.15
N ALA A 199 2.43 -37.79 -20.94
CA ALA A 199 2.10 -36.93 -19.81
C ALA A 199 3.33 -36.55 -18.94
N THR A 200 4.51 -37.13 -19.22
CA THR A 200 5.70 -36.97 -18.39
C THR A 200 6.66 -35.94 -19.02
N PRO A 201 7.01 -34.86 -18.30
CA PRO A 201 8.01 -33.91 -18.76
C PRO A 201 9.43 -34.48 -18.60
N GLY A 202 10.29 -34.23 -19.58
CA GLY A 202 11.73 -34.48 -19.51
C GLY A 202 12.48 -33.42 -18.69
N ALA A 203 13.75 -33.18 -19.04
CA ALA A 203 14.56 -32.17 -18.38
C ALA A 203 14.01 -30.74 -18.63
N TRP A 204 13.83 -29.98 -17.55
CA TRP A 204 13.33 -28.61 -17.61
C TRP A 204 14.43 -27.60 -17.92
N THR A 205 14.23 -26.77 -18.93
CA THR A 205 15.01 -25.58 -19.22
C THR A 205 14.25 -24.36 -18.73
N THR A 206 14.88 -23.47 -17.96
CA THR A 206 14.23 -22.27 -17.39
C THR A 206 14.78 -20.98 -17.98
N ILE A 207 13.90 -20.05 -18.30
CA ILE A 207 14.17 -18.72 -18.82
C ILE A 207 13.62 -17.69 -17.83
N ALA A 208 14.45 -16.75 -17.41
CA ALA A 208 14.01 -15.61 -16.61
C ALA A 208 13.46 -14.51 -17.54
N ALA A 209 12.28 -14.01 -17.22
CA ALA A 209 11.61 -12.92 -17.91
C ALA A 209 11.36 -11.76 -16.95
N ALA A 210 12.09 -10.67 -17.13
CA ALA A 210 11.94 -9.46 -16.30
C ALA A 210 10.56 -8.80 -16.48
N SER A 211 9.94 -8.96 -17.65
CA SER A 211 8.60 -8.44 -17.95
C SER A 211 7.91 -9.29 -19.00
N ILE A 212 6.61 -9.54 -18.82
CA ILE A 212 5.76 -10.33 -19.72
C ILE A 212 4.75 -9.45 -20.48
N GLN A 213 4.98 -8.13 -20.51
CA GLN A 213 4.13 -7.18 -21.26
C GLN A 213 4.14 -7.47 -22.76
N LYS A 214 5.24 -8.04 -23.28
CA LYS A 214 5.37 -8.51 -24.65
C LYS A 214 5.47 -10.04 -24.66
N PRO A 215 4.95 -10.70 -25.71
CA PRO A 215 5.18 -12.13 -25.91
C PRO A 215 6.68 -12.43 -26.01
N ILE A 216 7.09 -13.58 -25.49
CA ILE A 216 8.48 -14.02 -25.47
C ILE A 216 8.63 -15.14 -26.50
N THR A 217 9.50 -14.94 -27.48
CA THR A 217 9.81 -15.98 -28.47
C THR A 217 10.93 -16.87 -27.94
N ILE A 218 10.64 -18.16 -27.79
CA ILE A 218 11.60 -19.21 -27.47
C ILE A 218 11.98 -19.87 -28.79
N SER A 219 13.27 -19.83 -29.13
CA SER A 219 13.83 -20.32 -30.39
C SER A 219 14.75 -21.52 -30.16
N GLY A 220 15.05 -22.25 -31.24
CA GLY A 220 15.95 -23.41 -31.19
C GLY A 220 15.28 -24.67 -30.65
N LEU A 221 13.95 -24.74 -30.71
CA LEU A 221 13.18 -25.93 -30.38
C LEU A 221 13.20 -26.91 -31.55
N THR A 222 13.13 -28.20 -31.26
CA THR A 222 13.10 -29.24 -32.28
C THR A 222 11.68 -29.31 -32.88
N PRO A 223 11.52 -29.15 -34.21
CA PRO A 223 10.22 -29.29 -34.86
C PRO A 223 9.64 -30.69 -34.66
N THR A 224 8.32 -30.81 -34.77
CA THR A 224 7.58 -32.08 -34.59
C THR A 224 7.76 -32.68 -33.18
N THR A 225 8.05 -31.84 -32.18
CA THR A 225 8.21 -32.27 -30.79
C THR A 225 7.19 -31.58 -29.89
N ILE A 226 6.55 -32.34 -28.99
CA ILE A 226 5.61 -31.78 -28.01
C ILE A 226 6.41 -31.20 -26.84
N TYR A 227 6.21 -29.92 -26.56
CA TYR A 227 6.80 -29.24 -25.42
C TYR A 227 5.75 -28.89 -24.37
N GLY A 228 6.09 -29.12 -23.11
CA GLY A 228 5.32 -28.68 -21.96
C GLY A 228 5.92 -27.40 -21.41
N PHE A 229 5.07 -26.42 -21.10
CA PHE A 229 5.45 -25.13 -20.56
C PHE A 229 4.83 -24.93 -19.18
N GLN A 230 5.59 -24.29 -18.29
CA GLN A 230 5.10 -23.79 -17.00
C GLN A 230 5.67 -22.40 -16.74
N VAL A 231 4.94 -21.63 -15.95
CA VAL A 231 5.34 -20.28 -15.55
C VAL A 231 5.20 -20.10 -14.04
N GLN A 232 6.13 -19.37 -13.45
CA GLN A 232 6.16 -18.97 -12.04
C GLN A 232 6.41 -17.47 -11.96
N ALA A 233 5.81 -16.80 -10.97
CA ALA A 233 6.02 -15.39 -10.72
C ALA A 233 6.87 -15.18 -9.47
N LEU A 234 7.69 -14.13 -9.46
CA LEU A 234 8.43 -13.67 -8.29
C LEU A 234 7.81 -12.36 -7.79
N GLY A 235 7.25 -12.40 -6.59
CA GLY A 235 6.66 -11.26 -5.90
C GLY A 235 7.59 -10.59 -4.90
N ALA A 236 7.03 -9.67 -4.11
CA ALA A 236 7.73 -9.07 -2.98
C ALA A 236 7.94 -10.04 -1.80
N LEU A 237 7.08 -11.07 -1.66
CA LEU A 237 7.17 -12.08 -0.60
C LEU A 237 7.90 -13.37 -1.01
N GLY A 238 8.32 -13.50 -2.27
CA GLY A 238 8.93 -14.72 -2.79
C GLY A 238 8.24 -15.25 -4.05
N TYR A 239 8.48 -16.52 -4.33
CA TYR A 239 7.99 -17.21 -5.53
C TYR A 239 6.54 -17.67 -5.36
N SER A 240 5.75 -17.61 -6.43
CA SER A 240 4.47 -18.31 -6.53
C SER A 240 4.70 -19.82 -6.73
N ASP A 241 3.63 -20.62 -6.70
CA ASP A 241 3.68 -21.95 -7.29
C ASP A 241 3.88 -21.88 -8.81
N TRP A 242 4.35 -22.99 -9.39
CA TRP A 242 4.37 -23.17 -10.84
C TRP A 242 2.95 -23.36 -11.37
N SER A 243 2.67 -22.81 -12.55
CA SER A 243 1.41 -23.03 -13.26
C SER A 243 1.22 -24.51 -13.61
N ALA A 244 -0.02 -24.89 -13.94
CA ALA A 244 -0.27 -26.17 -14.62
C ALA A 244 0.57 -26.27 -15.92
N ILE A 245 0.96 -27.50 -16.27
CA ILE A 245 1.67 -27.77 -17.52
C ILE A 245 0.71 -27.50 -18.68
N THR A 246 1.13 -26.66 -19.61
CA THR A 246 0.41 -26.44 -20.88
C THR A 246 1.28 -26.95 -22.01
N THR A 247 0.73 -27.81 -22.87
CA THR A 247 1.47 -28.46 -23.94
C THR A 247 1.15 -27.84 -25.30
N ILE A 248 2.17 -27.74 -26.16
CA ILE A 248 2.04 -27.34 -27.55
C ILE A 248 3.07 -28.11 -28.38
N ILE A 249 2.70 -28.49 -29.61
CA ILE A 249 3.65 -29.08 -30.55
C ILE A 249 4.50 -27.97 -31.17
N CYS A 250 5.81 -28.13 -31.27
CA CYS A 250 6.63 -27.22 -32.07
C CYS A 250 6.50 -27.59 -33.55
N ILE A 251 6.17 -26.61 -34.40
CA ILE A 251 6.22 -26.74 -35.87
C ILE A 251 7.50 -26.12 -36.42
#